data_AF-A0A9N8HZC6-F1
#
_entry.id   AF-A0A9N8HZC6-F1
#
_cell.length_a   1.000
_cell.length_b   1.000
_cell.length_c   1.000
_cell.angle_alpha   90.00
_cell.angle_beta   90.00
_cell.angle_gamma   90.00
#
_symmetry.space_group_name_H-M   'P 1'
#
loop_
_entity.id
_entity.type
_entity.pdbx_description
1 polymer ?
#
loop_
_entity_poly.entity_id
_entity_poly.type
_entity_poly.pdbx_seq_one_letter_code
_entity_poly.pdbx_strand_id
1 'polypeptide(L)'
;MGKKYAQPLEKVLPHTKYKVKIYRRHERDLVESLLTDPRLKDEDWLFFDNENVEPDPFAPPPNDLEQIGDLNKGLAYREQYKKLITKPDKQILVPLPLYFDGAVTEQFDKLQITALKISLGILNLRARDKEYSWRALVLVSNYTKEDSRGQEFISLFF
;
A
#
# COMPACT_ATOMS: atom_id res chain seq x y z
N MET A 1 12.83 24.66 5.13
CA MET A 1 12.59 23.74 6.26
C MET A 1 11.08 23.51 6.37
N GLY A 2 10.52 22.69 5.49
CA GLY A 2 9.06 22.54 5.29
C GLY A 2 8.49 21.43 6.18
N LYS A 3 7.27 21.64 6.68
CA LYS A 3 6.56 20.84 7.70
C LYS A 3 6.81 19.32 7.61
N LYS A 4 7.44 18.76 8.66
CA LYS A 4 7.84 17.35 8.81
C LYS A 4 6.68 16.36 9.10
N TYR A 5 5.42 16.83 9.09
CA TYR A 5 4.27 16.03 9.53
C TYR A 5 3.09 16.15 8.56
N ALA A 6 2.48 14.99 8.28
CA ALA A 6 1.24 14.84 7.53
C ALA A 6 0.15 15.77 8.09
N GLN A 7 -0.28 16.75 7.30
CA GLN A 7 -1.41 17.60 7.67
C GLN A 7 -2.73 16.83 7.43
N PRO A 8 -3.70 16.90 8.35
CA PRO A 8 -5.01 16.30 8.12
C PRO A 8 -5.70 16.99 6.95
N LEU A 9 -6.11 16.20 5.95
CA LEU A 9 -6.94 16.64 4.85
C LEU A 9 -8.40 16.34 5.20
N GLU A 10 -9.23 17.37 5.26
CA GLU A 10 -10.68 17.19 5.42
C GLU A 10 -11.32 17.03 4.04
N LYS A 11 -12.11 15.97 3.86
CA LYS A 11 -12.82 15.74 2.60
C LYS A 11 -14.27 15.36 2.85
N VAL A 12 -15.17 15.94 2.07
CA VAL A 12 -16.59 15.59 2.07
C VAL A 12 -16.78 14.38 1.15
N LEU A 13 -17.32 13.30 1.69
CA LEU A 13 -17.64 12.11 0.90
C LEU A 13 -18.76 12.43 -0.09
N PRO A 14 -18.64 12.01 -1.37
CA PRO A 14 -19.56 12.43 -2.43
C PRO A 14 -21.00 11.96 -2.19
N HIS A 15 -21.17 10.77 -1.61
CA HIS A 15 -22.48 10.16 -1.38
C HIS A 15 -23.10 10.55 -0.03
N THR A 16 -22.39 10.35 1.08
CA THR A 16 -22.93 10.57 2.44
C THR A 16 -22.87 12.03 2.91
N LYS A 17 -22.16 12.90 2.17
CA LYS A 17 -21.86 14.30 2.54
C LYS A 17 -21.14 14.43 3.89
N TYR A 18 -20.62 13.34 4.43
CA TYR A 18 -19.91 13.33 5.69
C TYR A 18 -18.49 13.88 5.52
N LYS A 19 -18.03 14.66 6.50
CA LYS A 19 -16.66 15.19 6.56
C LYS A 19 -15.75 14.15 7.21
N VAL A 20 -14.86 13.56 6.42
CA VAL A 20 -13.83 12.66 6.94
C VAL A 20 -12.50 13.37 7.06
N LYS A 21 -11.77 13.05 8.13
CA LYS A 21 -10.38 13.46 8.32
C LYS A 21 -9.48 12.37 7.74
N ILE A 22 -8.62 12.77 6.81
CA ILE A 22 -7.70 11.90 6.09
C ILE A 22 -6.28 12.30 6.50
N TYR A 23 -5.56 11.39 7.14
CA TYR A 23 -4.15 11.60 7.43
C TYR A 23 -3.33 10.91 6.35
N ARG A 24 -2.58 11.70 5.56
CA ARG A 24 -1.79 11.19 4.43
C ARG A 24 -0.31 11.46 4.65
N ARG A 25 0.51 10.41 4.49
CA ARG A 25 1.97 10.53 4.42
C ARG A 25 2.44 10.78 2.99
N HIS A 26 3.63 11.37 2.84
CA HIS A 26 4.24 11.56 1.53
C HIS A 26 4.68 10.22 0.95
N GLU A 27 4.24 9.92 -0.28
CA GLU A 27 4.52 8.67 -0.98
C GLU A 27 6.02 8.42 -1.17
N ARG A 28 6.81 9.47 -1.42
CA ARG A 28 8.27 9.35 -1.58
C ARG A 28 8.93 8.80 -0.33
N ASP A 29 8.59 9.37 0.83
CA ASP A 29 9.16 8.96 2.12
C ASP A 29 8.83 7.51 2.45
N LEU A 30 7.65 7.03 2.03
CA LEU A 30 7.24 5.64 2.24
C LEU A 30 8.00 4.67 1.34
N VAL A 31 8.18 5.02 0.06
CA VAL A 31 8.98 4.22 -0.87
C VAL A 31 10.43 4.18 -0.42
N GLU A 32 11.01 5.31 -0.03
CA GLU A 32 12.36 5.37 0.54
C GLU A 32 12.48 4.52 1.81
N SER A 33 11.50 4.61 2.72
CA SER A 33 11.46 3.80 3.94
C SER A 33 11.30 2.29 3.68
N LEU A 34 10.69 1.89 2.56
CA LEU A 34 10.59 0.48 2.17
C LEU A 34 11.88 -0.01 1.51
N LEU A 35 12.52 0.83 0.68
CA LEU A 35 13.78 0.50 0.02
C LEU A 35 14.98 0.44 0.98
N THR A 36 14.92 1.20 2.08
CA THR A 36 16.03 1.31 3.06
C THR A 36 15.78 0.51 4.35
N ASP A 37 14.74 -0.33 4.39
CA ASP A 37 14.43 -1.11 5.59
C ASP A 37 15.52 -2.17 5.86
N PRO A 38 16.28 -2.09 6.96
CA PRO A 38 17.39 -2.99 7.22
C PRO A 38 16.95 -4.43 7.54
N ARG A 39 15.64 -4.67 7.71
CA ARG A 39 15.08 -6.00 7.96
C ARG A 39 14.86 -6.80 6.68
N LEU A 40 14.94 -6.15 5.52
CA LEU A 40 14.90 -6.81 4.22
C LEU A 40 16.28 -7.38 3.91
N LYS A 41 16.31 -8.65 3.48
CA LYS A 41 17.52 -9.34 3.05
C LYS A 41 17.56 -9.46 1.54
N ASP A 42 18.72 -9.81 1.00
CA ASP A 42 18.88 -9.99 -0.46
C ASP A 42 17.90 -11.03 -1.03
N GLU A 43 17.62 -12.08 -0.26
CA GLU A 43 16.64 -13.13 -0.58
C GLU A 43 15.19 -12.63 -0.65
N ASP A 44 14.86 -11.50 0.01
CA ASP A 44 13.50 -10.96 0.05
C ASP A 44 13.11 -10.26 -1.27
N TRP A 45 14.08 -9.99 -2.16
CA TRP A 45 13.84 -9.34 -3.45
C TRP A 45 13.48 -10.33 -4.56
N LEU A 46 12.65 -9.86 -5.47
CA LEU A 46 12.04 -10.61 -6.57
C LEU A 46 12.53 -10.06 -7.91
N PHE A 47 13.84 -10.20 -8.14
CA PHE A 47 14.47 -9.85 -9.42
C PHE A 47 14.46 -11.04 -10.38
N PHE A 48 14.77 -10.79 -11.65
CA PHE A 48 14.94 -11.85 -12.63
C PHE A 48 16.37 -12.38 -12.59
N ASP A 49 16.52 -13.67 -12.82
CA ASP A 49 17.84 -14.27 -12.94
C ASP A 49 18.49 -13.82 -14.26
N ASN A 50 19.79 -13.58 -14.22
CA ASN A 50 20.58 -13.39 -15.43
C ASN A 50 20.89 -14.75 -16.11
N GLU A 51 21.49 -14.69 -17.29
CA GLU A 51 21.96 -15.89 -18.03
C GLU A 51 22.97 -16.75 -17.23
N ASN A 52 23.49 -16.24 -16.11
CA ASN A 52 24.50 -16.86 -15.25
C ASN A 52 23.99 -17.25 -13.84
N VAL A 53 22.68 -17.45 -13.66
CA VAL A 53 22.05 -18.06 -12.46
C VAL A 53 21.98 -17.16 -11.21
N GLU A 54 22.48 -15.92 -11.25
CA GLU A 54 22.34 -14.97 -10.14
C GLU A 54 21.23 -13.92 -10.42
N PRO A 55 20.46 -13.52 -9.39
CA PRO A 55 19.42 -12.51 -9.53
C PRO A 55 20.05 -11.14 -9.81
N ASP A 56 19.67 -10.54 -10.94
CA ASP A 56 20.13 -9.21 -11.35
C ASP A 56 18.96 -8.20 -11.31
N PRO A 57 19.07 -7.11 -10.54
CA PRO A 57 18.02 -6.09 -10.48
C PRO A 57 17.69 -5.43 -11.83
N PHE A 58 18.60 -5.47 -12.80
CA PHE A 58 18.44 -4.89 -14.13
C PHE A 58 18.10 -5.93 -15.21
N ALA A 59 17.99 -7.21 -14.86
CA ALA A 59 17.62 -8.24 -15.82
C ALA A 59 16.18 -7.99 -16.33
N PRO A 60 15.96 -8.03 -17.66
CA PRO A 60 14.64 -7.87 -18.22
C PRO A 60 13.76 -9.10 -17.91
N PRO A 61 12.43 -8.94 -17.87
CA PRO A 61 11.54 -10.07 -17.77
C PRO A 61 11.69 -10.98 -19.01
N PRO A 62 11.67 -12.32 -18.84
CA PRO A 62 11.77 -13.25 -19.96
C PRO A 62 10.57 -13.14 -20.91
N ASN A 63 10.84 -13.37 -22.21
CA ASN A 63 9.84 -13.22 -23.28
C ASN A 63 8.72 -14.26 -23.19
N ASP A 64 9.01 -15.47 -22.75
CA ASP A 64 8.06 -16.55 -22.59
C ASP A 64 8.10 -17.08 -21.15
N LEU A 65 6.92 -17.22 -20.55
CA LEU A 65 6.74 -17.76 -19.22
C LEU A 65 5.68 -18.85 -19.32
N GLU A 66 6.07 -20.11 -19.14
CA GLU A 66 5.13 -21.24 -19.12
C GLU A 66 4.25 -21.25 -17.87
N GLN A 67 4.69 -20.61 -16.79
CA GLN A 67 3.96 -20.55 -15.52
C GLN A 67 3.77 -19.11 -15.03
N ILE A 68 2.54 -18.83 -14.61
CA ILE A 68 2.21 -17.64 -13.82
C ILE A 68 2.81 -17.85 -12.43
N GLY A 69 3.73 -16.97 -12.03
CA GLY A 69 4.27 -16.92 -10.68
C GLY A 69 3.81 -15.66 -9.93
N ASP A 70 4.76 -15.01 -9.26
CA ASP A 70 4.51 -13.78 -8.50
C ASP A 70 4.33 -12.56 -9.44
N LEU A 71 4.09 -11.37 -8.88
CA LEU A 71 3.76 -10.11 -9.54
C LEU A 71 4.65 -9.76 -10.74
N ASN A 72 5.96 -10.08 -10.69
CA ASN A 72 6.90 -9.80 -11.76
C ASN A 72 6.67 -10.67 -13.03
N LYS A 73 6.09 -11.87 -12.88
CA LYS A 73 5.81 -12.80 -14.00
C LYS A 73 4.47 -12.54 -14.69
N GLY A 74 3.64 -11.65 -14.14
CA GLY A 74 2.34 -11.31 -14.72
C GLY A 74 2.46 -10.61 -16.07
N LEU A 75 1.48 -10.83 -16.95
CA LEU A 75 1.38 -10.14 -18.24
C LEU A 75 1.40 -8.60 -18.07
N ALA A 76 0.72 -8.10 -17.03
CA ALA A 76 0.69 -6.68 -16.72
C ALA A 76 2.09 -6.10 -16.44
N TYR A 77 2.95 -6.84 -15.75
CA TYR A 77 4.33 -6.40 -15.49
C TYR A 77 5.12 -6.30 -16.79
N ARG A 78 5.11 -7.35 -17.60
CA ARG A 78 5.83 -7.42 -18.88
C ARG A 78 5.41 -6.34 -19.87
N GLU A 79 4.11 -6.17 -20.04
CA GLU A 79 3.58 -5.18 -20.98
C GLU A 79 3.86 -3.75 -20.50
N GLN A 80 3.89 -3.51 -19.19
CA GLN A 80 4.32 -2.22 -18.68
C GLN A 80 5.83 -2.02 -18.70
N TYR A 81 6.62 -3.07 -18.53
CA TYR A 81 8.06 -3.03 -18.66
C TYR A 81 8.44 -2.55 -20.07
N LYS A 82 7.86 -3.16 -21.12
CA LYS A 82 8.07 -2.76 -22.52
C LYS A 82 7.67 -1.29 -22.80
N LYS A 83 6.68 -0.76 -22.09
CA LYS A 83 6.15 0.60 -22.29
C LYS A 83 6.92 1.67 -21.53
N LEU A 84 7.34 1.37 -20.30
CA LEU A 84 7.87 2.36 -19.35
C LEU A 84 9.39 2.34 -19.25
N ILE A 85 10.02 1.19 -19.48
CA ILE A 85 11.48 1.06 -19.41
C ILE A 85 12.09 1.41 -20.77
N THR A 86 12.91 2.46 -20.76
CA THR A 86 13.64 2.95 -21.94
C THR A 86 15.13 2.61 -21.89
N LYS A 87 15.67 2.44 -20.67
CA LYS A 87 17.07 2.11 -20.39
C LYS A 87 17.12 0.95 -19.40
N PRO A 88 17.10 -0.31 -19.87
CA PRO A 88 17.02 -1.48 -19.00
C PRO A 88 18.24 -1.62 -18.07
N ASP A 89 19.39 -1.08 -18.47
CA ASP A 89 20.64 -1.03 -17.68
C ASP A 89 20.61 -0.05 -16.50
N LYS A 90 19.60 0.82 -16.41
CA LYS A 90 19.52 1.92 -15.42
C LYS A 90 18.17 2.07 -14.76
N GLN A 91 17.13 1.43 -15.27
CA GLN A 91 15.76 1.61 -14.82
C GLN A 91 15.16 0.28 -14.43
N ILE A 92 14.54 0.25 -13.25
CA ILE A 92 13.85 -0.91 -12.72
C ILE A 92 12.37 -0.57 -12.64
N LEU A 93 11.52 -1.47 -13.14
CA LEU A 93 10.08 -1.32 -12.98
C LEU A 93 9.67 -1.81 -11.59
N VAL A 94 9.08 -0.89 -10.80
CA VAL A 94 8.63 -1.17 -9.44
C VAL A 94 7.10 -1.09 -9.37
N PRO A 95 6.40 -2.23 -9.27
CA PRO A 95 4.96 -2.22 -8.99
C PRO A 95 4.73 -1.77 -7.54
N LEU A 96 3.62 -1.07 -7.29
CA LEU A 96 3.22 -0.63 -5.95
C LEU A 96 1.88 -1.25 -5.56
N PRO A 97 1.89 -2.44 -4.92
CA PRO A 97 0.67 -3.02 -4.37
C PRO A 97 0.04 -2.10 -3.32
N LEU A 98 -1.26 -1.89 -3.45
CA LEU A 98 -2.10 -1.13 -2.53
C LEU A 98 -3.04 -2.11 -1.80
N TYR A 99 -3.16 -1.97 -0.48
CA TYR A 99 -4.03 -2.81 0.33
C TYR A 99 -4.84 -1.95 1.30
N PHE A 100 -6.16 -2.14 1.34
CA PHE A 100 -7.02 -1.53 2.36
C PHE A 100 -7.19 -2.50 3.52
N ASP A 101 -6.71 -2.08 4.69
CA ASP A 101 -6.84 -2.82 5.93
C ASP A 101 -7.90 -2.13 6.81
N GLY A 102 -9.06 -2.75 6.94
CA GLY A 102 -10.13 -2.30 7.81
C GLY A 102 -9.99 -2.95 9.18
N ALA A 103 -9.38 -2.27 10.14
CA ALA A 103 -9.28 -2.75 11.51
C ALA A 103 -10.52 -2.27 12.32
N VAL A 104 -11.37 -3.21 12.71
CA VAL A 104 -12.46 -2.95 13.66
C VAL A 104 -11.89 -3.16 15.06
N THR A 105 -11.69 -2.09 15.82
CA THR A 105 -10.98 -2.14 17.11
C THR A 105 -11.89 -2.32 18.33
N GLU A 106 -13.22 -2.40 18.19
CA GLU A 106 -14.13 -2.52 19.33
C GLU A 106 -15.47 -3.20 19.00
N GLN A 107 -16.06 -3.84 20.02
CA GLN A 107 -17.41 -4.45 19.99
C GLN A 107 -18.54 -3.42 19.82
N PHE A 108 -18.23 -2.12 19.97
CA PHE A 108 -19.15 -0.99 19.87
C PHE A 108 -18.66 0.09 18.90
N ASP A 109 -18.32 -0.29 17.66
CA ASP A 109 -18.32 0.47 16.39
C ASP A 109 -17.82 1.94 16.30
N LYS A 110 -17.28 2.54 17.36
CA LYS A 110 -17.00 3.98 17.43
C LYS A 110 -15.60 4.39 16.99
N LEU A 111 -14.70 3.44 16.74
CA LEU A 111 -13.30 3.74 16.41
C LEU A 111 -12.71 2.91 15.27
N GLN A 112 -13.48 2.65 14.21
CA GLN A 112 -12.93 1.98 13.04
C GLN A 112 -11.93 2.91 12.32
N ILE A 113 -10.68 2.48 12.21
CA ILE A 113 -9.67 3.17 11.39
C ILE A 113 -9.34 2.27 10.22
N THR A 114 -9.58 2.79 9.01
CA THR A 114 -9.22 2.10 7.78
C THR A 114 -7.90 2.65 7.26
N ALA A 115 -6.89 1.79 7.18
CA ALA A 115 -5.57 2.13 6.68
C ALA A 115 -5.40 1.66 5.23
N LEU A 116 -5.06 2.59 4.33
CA LEU A 116 -4.50 2.23 3.03
C LEU A 116 -3.00 2.01 3.20
N LYS A 117 -2.55 0.78 3.06
CA LYS A 117 -1.15 0.37 3.11
C LYS A 117 -0.59 0.19 1.70
N ILE A 118 0.71 0.43 1.56
CA ILE A 118 1.48 0.25 0.33
C ILE A 118 2.68 -0.65 0.59
N SER A 119 3.07 -1.42 -0.41
CA SER A 119 4.28 -2.26 -0.41
C SER A 119 5.02 -2.13 -1.75
N LEU A 120 6.13 -2.86 -1.89
CA LEU A 120 6.90 -2.96 -3.12
C LEU A 120 6.60 -4.30 -3.82
N GLY A 121 6.26 -4.24 -5.11
CA GLY A 121 6.00 -5.42 -5.93
C GLY A 121 7.27 -6.20 -6.30
N ILE A 122 8.44 -5.60 -6.10
CA ILE A 122 9.76 -6.23 -6.24
C ILE A 122 10.19 -7.00 -4.99
N LEU A 123 9.36 -7.07 -3.95
CA LEU A 123 9.53 -8.03 -2.86
C LEU A 123 8.92 -9.37 -3.26
N ASN A 124 9.45 -10.48 -2.76
CA ASN A 124 8.80 -11.77 -2.96
C ASN A 124 7.57 -11.92 -2.06
N LEU A 125 6.73 -12.92 -2.33
CA LEU A 125 5.53 -13.20 -1.53
C LEU A 125 5.83 -13.35 -0.03
N ARG A 126 6.91 -14.05 0.34
CA ARG A 126 7.28 -14.30 1.75
C ARG A 126 7.67 -13.02 2.48
N ALA A 127 8.36 -12.11 1.80
CA ALA A 127 8.68 -10.80 2.32
C ALA A 127 7.42 -9.96 2.51
N ARG A 128 6.49 -9.97 1.54
CA ARG A 128 5.22 -9.24 1.66
C ARG A 128 4.27 -9.80 2.70
N ASP A 129 4.42 -11.04 3.13
CA ASP A 129 3.64 -11.59 4.25
C ASP A 129 4.03 -10.93 5.59
N LYS A 130 5.24 -10.37 5.68
CA LYS A 130 5.73 -9.71 6.88
C LYS A 130 5.14 -8.31 7.00
N GLU A 131 4.63 -7.96 8.18
CA GLU A 131 3.99 -6.66 8.44
C GLU A 131 4.92 -5.48 8.11
N TYR A 132 6.21 -5.63 8.38
CA TYR A 132 7.20 -4.59 8.13
C TYR A 132 7.47 -4.32 6.64
N SER A 133 6.94 -5.14 5.73
CA SER A 133 7.01 -4.87 4.29
C SER A 133 5.89 -3.96 3.80
N TRP A 134 5.07 -3.42 4.72
CA TRP A 134 3.97 -2.52 4.43
C TRP A 134 4.13 -1.18 5.13
N ARG A 135 3.64 -0.11 4.49
CA ARG A 135 3.55 1.24 5.09
C ARG A 135 2.16 1.82 4.88
N ALA A 136 1.53 2.32 5.93
CA ALA A 136 0.26 3.06 5.81
C ALA A 136 0.47 4.38 5.04
N LEU A 137 -0.06 4.51 3.84
CA LEU A 137 -0.09 5.77 3.09
C LEU A 137 -1.15 6.71 3.62
N VAL A 138 -2.34 6.16 3.91
CA VAL A 138 -3.49 6.92 4.36
C VAL A 138 -4.14 6.24 5.56
N LEU A 139 -4.54 7.04 6.54
CA LEU A 139 -5.45 6.63 7.60
C LEU A 139 -6.75 7.42 7.46
N VAL A 140 -7.86 6.69 7.39
CA VAL A 140 -9.20 7.24 7.34
C VAL A 140 -9.92 6.84 8.62
N SER A 141 -10.33 7.82 9.41
CA SER A 141 -11.22 7.59 10.54
C SER A 141 -12.64 7.34 9.99
N ASN A 142 -13.20 6.16 10.26
CA ASN A 142 -14.60 5.92 10.04
C ASN A 142 -15.39 6.52 11.20
N TYR A 143 -16.47 7.22 10.89
CA TYR A 143 -17.43 7.66 11.89
C TYR A 143 -18.75 7.01 11.54
N THR A 144 -19.15 5.99 12.29
CA THR A 144 -20.52 5.48 12.22
C THR A 144 -21.42 6.58 12.77
N LYS A 145 -22.40 7.00 11.96
CA LYS A 145 -23.44 7.92 12.42
C LYS A 145 -24.24 7.14 13.47
N GLU A 146 -24.19 7.55 14.73
CA GLU A 146 -25.20 7.09 15.69
C GLU A 146 -26.56 7.49 15.12
N ASP A 147 -27.41 6.52 14.82
CA ASP A 147 -28.81 6.78 14.53
C ASP A 147 -29.39 7.45 15.79
N SER A 148 -29.76 8.71 15.65
CA SER A 148 -30.21 9.61 16.70
C SER A 148 -31.54 9.19 17.37
N ARG A 149 -32.02 7.97 17.15
CA ARG A 149 -33.17 7.39 17.86
C ARG A 149 -32.86 7.09 19.33
N GLY A 150 -31.59 6.98 19.72
CA GLY A 150 -31.19 6.76 21.12
C GLY A 150 -31.29 8.01 22.01
N GLN A 151 -31.27 9.22 21.45
CA GLN A 151 -31.39 10.46 22.23
C GLN A 151 -32.84 10.80 22.62
N GLU A 152 -33.82 10.38 21.82
CA GLU A 152 -35.25 10.60 22.14
C GLU A 152 -35.73 9.76 23.34
N PHE A 153 -35.07 8.64 23.66
CA PHE A 153 -35.44 7.82 24.83
C PHE A 153 -34.88 8.33 26.16
N ILE A 154 -33.79 9.11 26.14
CA ILE A 154 -33.15 9.61 27.38
C ILE A 154 -33.82 10.91 27.87
N SER A 155 -34.49 11.67 26.99
CA SER A 155 -35.28 12.85 27.38
C SER A 155 -36.70 12.52 27.89
N LEU A 156 -37.07 11.24 27.99
CA LEU A 156 -38.39 10.80 28.47
C LEU A 156 -38.38 10.32 29.94
N PHE A 157 -37.23 10.39 30.62
CA PHE A 157 -37.06 9.99 32.02
C PHE A 157 -36.51 11.09 32.95
N PHE A 158 -36.53 12.35 32.52
CA PHE A 158 -36.32 13.52 33.39
C PHE A 158 -37.33 14.62 33.09
#